data_AF-A0ABD7N8X4-F1
#
_entry.id   AF-A0ABD7N8X4-F1
#
_cell.length_a   1.000
_cell.length_b   1.000
_cell.length_c   1.000
_cell.angle_alpha   90.00
_cell.angle_beta   90.00
_cell.angle_gamma   90.00
#
_symmetry.space_group_name_H-M   'P 1'
#
loop_
_entity.id
_entity.type
_entity.pdbx_description
1 polymer ?
#
loop_
_entity_poly.entity_id
_entity_poly.type
_entity_poly.pdbx_seq_one_letter_code
_entity_poly.pdbx_strand_id
1 'polypeptide(L)'
;MKNVIAAAALSLVLSDFAYANEQRDEAMMKITPSTLTDADIQAVSPALARFGREAISNDLWQRDALSARDRSIVTMAMLIARNQPEELKHYIAVALDSGVTPAEVSEIITHLAFYAGWPNAMSAVSVAKAIFEARGVTAESLPAASPTLLPLNEQVEKQRADTVEKNVGPISPGLVKFTADPLFLDLWQRPALTPRDRSLVTVSALIAAGQSAQIGYHLNRAMDNGLSAEEAGEVVAQAAFYAGWPNAFTAAPVVGEVLRSRESKTE
;
A
#
# COMPACT_ATOMS: atom_id res chain seq x y z
N MET A 1 35.03 33.70 62.85
CA MET A 1 35.97 32.81 62.15
C MET A 1 35.18 31.89 61.24
N LYS A 2 35.43 31.99 59.93
CA LYS A 2 35.36 31.00 58.83
C LYS A 2 34.15 30.01 58.73
N ASN A 3 33.37 30.22 57.66
CA ASN A 3 32.88 29.31 56.60
C ASN A 3 32.43 27.87 56.93
N VAL A 4 31.34 27.40 56.27
CA VAL A 4 31.34 26.33 55.22
C VAL A 4 29.91 25.80 54.90
N ILE A 5 29.53 25.90 53.60
CA ILE A 5 28.74 24.98 52.70
C ILE A 5 27.25 24.69 53.07
N ALA A 6 26.21 25.05 52.30
CA ALA A 6 25.82 24.88 50.89
C ALA A 6 24.94 23.63 50.59
N ALA A 7 23.77 23.92 50.01
CA ALA A 7 22.98 23.21 48.99
C ALA A 7 22.68 21.69 49.11
N ALA A 8 21.39 21.38 49.14
CA ALA A 8 20.83 20.25 48.38
C ALA A 8 19.41 20.62 47.92
N ALA A 9 19.30 21.00 46.65
CA ALA A 9 18.05 21.17 45.93
C ALA A 9 18.07 20.24 44.71
N LEU A 10 16.88 19.76 44.36
CA LEU A 10 16.50 19.13 43.09
C LEU A 10 17.15 17.80 42.71
N SER A 11 16.35 16.73 42.77
CA SER A 11 16.30 15.72 41.69
C SER A 11 15.17 14.71 41.90
N LEU A 12 13.94 15.04 41.47
CA LEU A 12 12.85 14.05 41.35
C LEU A 12 12.03 14.18 40.06
N VAL A 13 12.54 14.86 39.02
CA VAL A 13 11.82 15.02 37.74
C VAL A 13 12.52 14.30 36.57
N LEU A 14 13.64 13.60 36.82
CA LEU A 14 14.36 12.86 35.77
C LEU A 14 13.84 11.44 35.54
N SER A 15 13.07 10.86 36.47
CA SER A 15 12.61 9.47 36.36
C SER A 15 11.39 9.30 35.45
N ASP A 16 10.48 10.28 35.40
CA ASP A 16 9.25 10.17 34.60
C ASP A 16 9.51 10.35 33.09
N PHE A 17 10.49 11.16 32.71
CA PHE A 17 10.90 11.27 31.31
C PHE A 17 11.68 10.05 30.82
N ALA A 18 12.47 9.41 31.69
CA ALA A 18 13.20 8.19 31.35
C ALA A 18 12.25 6.99 31.14
N TYR A 19 11.24 6.84 32.02
CA TYR A 19 10.23 5.79 31.90
C TYR A 19 9.30 5.96 30.68
N ALA A 20 8.91 7.21 30.37
CA ALA A 20 8.09 7.50 29.20
C ALA A 20 8.86 7.30 27.88
N ASN A 21 10.19 7.47 27.89
CA ASN A 21 11.04 7.22 26.73
C ASN A 21 11.32 5.72 26.54
N GLU A 22 11.54 4.96 27.62
CA GLU A 22 11.67 3.49 27.56
C GLU A 22 10.40 2.81 27.02
N GLN A 23 9.20 3.27 27.40
CA GLN A 23 7.95 2.73 26.83
C GLN A 23 7.72 3.11 25.35
N ARG A 24 8.25 4.25 24.90
CA ARG A 24 8.23 4.61 23.47
C ARG A 24 9.23 3.79 22.66
N ASP A 25 10.40 3.51 23.22
CA ASP A 25 11.42 2.67 22.60
C ASP A 25 10.99 1.19 22.58
N GLU A 26 10.20 0.72 23.55
CA GLU A 26 9.61 -0.63 23.54
C GLU A 26 8.42 -0.80 22.57
N ALA A 27 7.75 0.29 22.18
CA ALA A 27 6.73 0.31 21.13
C ALA A 27 7.31 0.44 19.72
N MET A 28 8.64 0.40 19.57
CA MET A 28 9.28 0.22 18.27
C MET A 28 9.01 -1.20 17.78
N MET A 29 8.19 -1.30 16.73
CA MET A 29 8.00 -2.42 15.81
C MET A 29 9.15 -3.45 15.87
N LYS A 30 9.02 -4.49 16.71
CA LYS A 30 9.92 -5.64 16.73
C LYS A 30 9.58 -6.55 15.56
N ILE A 31 9.88 -6.09 14.35
CA ILE A 31 9.90 -6.94 13.19
C ILE A 31 11.30 -6.92 12.63
N THR A 32 11.86 -8.10 12.40
CA THR A 32 13.05 -8.24 11.55
C THR A 32 12.60 -8.81 10.21
N PRO A 33 12.38 -7.99 9.17
CA PRO A 33 12.15 -8.62 7.88
C PRO A 33 12.84 -7.90 6.72
N SER A 34 14.07 -7.44 6.83
CA SER A 34 14.97 -7.47 5.65
C SER A 34 16.06 -8.49 5.97
N THR A 35 16.50 -9.28 5.00
CA THR A 35 17.66 -10.16 5.19
C THR A 35 18.95 -9.37 5.43
N LEU A 36 18.94 -8.07 5.12
CA LEU A 36 20.07 -7.16 5.26
C LEU A 36 19.85 -6.23 6.45
N THR A 37 20.86 -6.16 7.32
CA THR A 37 20.96 -5.13 8.35
C THR A 37 21.46 -3.83 7.75
N ASP A 38 21.27 -2.71 8.47
CA ASP A 38 21.81 -1.41 8.07
C ASP A 38 23.34 -1.44 7.89
N ALA A 39 24.04 -2.26 8.69
CA ALA A 39 25.47 -2.52 8.57
C ALA A 39 25.83 -3.28 7.29
N ASP A 40 25.02 -4.27 6.88
CA ASP A 40 25.22 -5.00 5.62
C ASP A 40 25.08 -4.05 4.41
N ILE A 41 24.06 -3.19 4.44
CA ILE A 41 23.87 -2.16 3.40
C ILE A 41 25.04 -1.19 3.42
N GLN A 42 25.49 -0.72 4.59
CA GLN A 42 26.60 0.21 4.70
C GLN A 42 27.93 -0.37 4.22
N ALA A 43 28.15 -1.67 4.41
CA ALA A 43 29.35 -2.38 3.94
C ALA A 43 29.46 -2.43 2.41
N VAL A 44 28.33 -2.34 1.69
CA VAL A 44 28.28 -2.38 0.21
C VAL A 44 28.04 -1.00 -0.39
N SER A 45 27.06 -0.26 0.14
CA SER A 45 26.61 1.05 -0.35
C SER A 45 26.25 1.98 0.81
N PRO A 46 27.24 2.66 1.43
CA PRO A 46 27.02 3.52 2.60
C PRO A 46 26.09 4.70 2.32
N ALA A 47 26.10 5.22 1.09
CA ALA A 47 25.17 6.27 0.68
C ALA A 47 23.71 5.76 0.63
N LEU A 48 23.48 4.52 0.21
CA LEU A 48 22.15 3.91 0.20
C LEU A 48 21.61 3.75 1.61
N ALA A 49 22.42 3.26 2.56
CA ALA A 49 22.01 3.16 3.96
C ALA A 49 21.58 4.53 4.52
N ARG A 50 22.38 5.58 4.25
CA ARG A 50 22.02 6.95 4.64
C ARG A 50 20.71 7.42 4.00
N PHE A 51 20.55 7.29 2.69
CA PHE A 51 19.32 7.71 2.00
C PHE A 51 18.09 6.92 2.43
N GLY A 52 18.24 5.61 2.70
CA GLY A 52 17.16 4.79 3.27
C GLY A 52 16.67 5.34 4.60
N ARG A 53 17.59 5.67 5.52
CA ARG A 53 17.20 6.27 6.80
C ARG A 53 16.61 7.66 6.65
N GLU A 54 17.30 8.56 5.93
CA GLU A 54 16.92 9.97 5.87
C GLU A 54 15.66 10.21 5.04
N ALA A 55 15.58 9.67 3.83
CA ALA A 55 14.51 9.99 2.89
C ALA A 55 13.31 9.04 2.97
N ILE A 56 13.53 7.78 3.39
CA ILE A 56 12.46 6.78 3.44
C ILE A 56 11.94 6.63 4.87
N SER A 57 12.78 6.19 5.81
CA SER A 57 12.33 5.87 7.17
C SER A 57 11.95 7.10 8.00
N ASN A 58 12.76 8.17 7.93
CA ASN A 58 12.59 9.38 8.75
C ASN A 58 11.76 10.48 8.07
N ASP A 59 11.43 10.32 6.78
CA ASP A 59 10.62 11.30 6.04
C ASP A 59 9.41 10.61 5.39
N LEU A 60 9.56 9.94 4.24
CA LEU A 60 8.42 9.37 3.48
C LEU A 60 7.41 8.62 4.36
N TRP A 61 7.89 7.72 5.24
CA TRP A 61 7.03 6.92 6.12
C TRP A 61 6.48 7.66 7.35
N GLN A 62 6.99 8.86 7.64
CA GLN A 62 6.52 9.74 8.73
C GLN A 62 5.50 10.79 8.28
N ARG A 63 5.19 10.85 6.98
CA ARG A 63 4.25 11.82 6.43
C ARG A 63 2.80 11.40 6.72
N ASP A 64 2.08 12.22 7.50
CA ASP A 64 0.75 11.90 8.04
C ASP A 64 -0.39 11.84 7.02
N ALA A 65 -0.22 12.42 5.83
CA ALA A 65 -1.25 12.47 4.79
C ALA A 65 -1.66 11.08 4.24
N LEU A 66 -0.82 10.05 4.44
CA LEU A 66 -1.15 8.66 4.16
C LEU A 66 -0.69 7.81 5.35
N SER A 67 -1.63 7.13 5.99
CA SER A 67 -1.36 6.34 7.20
C SER A 67 -0.34 5.23 6.96
N ALA A 68 0.34 4.77 8.02
CA ALA A 68 1.26 3.63 7.92
C ALA A 68 0.60 2.36 7.36
N ARG A 69 -0.67 2.12 7.71
CA ARG A 69 -1.50 1.04 7.15
C ARG A 69 -1.61 1.18 5.63
N ASP A 70 -2.03 2.34 5.16
CA ASP A 70 -2.26 2.57 3.73
C ASP A 70 -0.95 2.62 2.93
N ARG A 71 0.12 3.20 3.49
CA ARG A 71 1.47 3.11 2.91
C ARG A 71 1.93 1.67 2.74
N SER A 72 1.59 0.80 3.68
CA SER A 72 1.90 -0.63 3.58
C SER A 72 1.10 -1.31 2.46
N ILE A 73 -0.18 -0.99 2.31
CA ILE A 73 -1.01 -1.48 1.20
C ILE A 73 -0.43 -1.04 -0.16
N VAL A 74 -0.11 0.25 -0.29
CA VAL A 74 0.51 0.83 -1.50
C VAL A 74 1.83 0.13 -1.81
N THR A 75 2.70 -0.01 -0.81
CA THR A 75 4.03 -0.61 -0.99
C THR A 75 3.93 -2.08 -1.40
N MET A 76 3.09 -2.89 -0.75
CA MET A 76 2.86 -4.28 -1.16
C MET A 76 2.34 -4.35 -2.61
N ALA A 77 1.40 -3.49 -2.97
CA ALA A 77 0.86 -3.48 -4.33
C ALA A 77 1.93 -3.18 -5.38
N MET A 78 2.84 -2.23 -5.10
CA MET A 78 3.95 -1.91 -5.99
C MET A 78 4.96 -3.06 -6.10
N LEU A 79 5.35 -3.68 -4.98
CA LEU A 79 6.31 -4.79 -4.97
C LEU A 79 5.76 -6.04 -5.68
N ILE A 80 4.47 -6.34 -5.51
CA ILE A 80 3.79 -7.42 -6.24
C ILE A 80 3.71 -7.06 -7.73
N ALA A 81 3.32 -5.84 -8.09
CA ALA A 81 3.25 -5.40 -9.49
C ALA A 81 4.60 -5.50 -10.22
N ARG A 82 5.70 -5.30 -9.49
CA ARG A 82 7.07 -5.36 -10.01
C ARG A 82 7.75 -6.72 -9.84
N ASN A 83 7.05 -7.71 -9.29
CA ASN A 83 7.57 -9.05 -8.98
C ASN A 83 8.89 -9.00 -8.16
N GLN A 84 8.85 -8.31 -7.01
CA GLN A 84 10.00 -8.11 -6.11
C GLN A 84 9.80 -8.90 -4.79
N PRO A 85 9.85 -10.25 -4.82
CA PRO A 85 9.45 -11.10 -3.68
C PRO A 85 10.38 -11.00 -2.46
N GLU A 86 11.68 -10.75 -2.67
CA GLU A 86 12.65 -10.63 -1.57
C GLU A 86 12.31 -9.47 -0.64
N GLU A 87 12.02 -8.30 -1.21
CA GLU A 87 11.58 -7.12 -0.45
C GLU A 87 10.12 -7.26 0.03
N LEU A 88 9.26 -7.96 -0.73
CA LEU A 88 7.88 -8.19 -0.31
C LEU A 88 7.78 -8.90 1.04
N LYS A 89 8.76 -9.75 1.38
CA LYS A 89 8.86 -10.39 2.70
C LYS A 89 8.89 -9.34 3.83
N HIS A 90 9.64 -8.26 3.63
CA HIS A 90 9.67 -7.12 4.55
C HIS A 90 8.29 -6.52 4.73
N TYR A 91 7.71 -6.10 3.61
CA TYR A 91 6.54 -5.24 3.63
C TYR A 91 5.25 -5.96 3.94
N ILE A 92 5.15 -7.29 3.78
CA ILE A 92 4.02 -8.06 4.34
C ILE A 92 4.06 -7.99 5.87
N ALA A 93 5.24 -8.14 6.48
CA ALA A 93 5.34 -8.10 7.93
C ALA A 93 5.08 -6.68 8.46
N VAL A 94 5.64 -5.65 7.83
CA VAL A 94 5.34 -4.23 8.13
C VAL A 94 3.85 -3.93 7.98
N ALA A 95 3.20 -4.46 6.95
CA ALA A 95 1.76 -4.28 6.74
C ALA A 95 0.93 -4.84 7.89
N LEU A 96 1.24 -6.09 8.30
CA LEU A 96 0.53 -6.75 9.39
C LEU A 96 0.67 -5.98 10.71
N ASP A 97 1.85 -5.45 11.00
CA ASP A 97 2.10 -4.64 12.20
C ASP A 97 1.49 -3.24 12.12
N SER A 98 1.33 -2.71 10.92
CA SER A 98 0.64 -1.44 10.67
C SER A 98 -0.89 -1.58 10.64
N GLY A 99 -1.43 -2.76 10.95
CA GLY A 99 -2.86 -3.01 11.06
C GLY A 99 -3.55 -3.49 9.78
N VAL A 100 -2.79 -3.86 8.74
CA VAL A 100 -3.36 -4.62 7.61
C VAL A 100 -3.62 -6.04 8.07
N THR A 101 -4.81 -6.57 7.82
CA THR A 101 -5.18 -7.93 8.26
C THR A 101 -4.63 -9.00 7.31
N PRO A 102 -4.46 -10.26 7.77
CA PRO A 102 -4.15 -11.37 6.86
C PRO A 102 -5.18 -11.55 5.74
N ALA A 103 -6.45 -11.26 6.03
CA ALA A 103 -7.52 -11.28 5.05
C ALA A 103 -7.31 -10.24 3.93
N GLU A 104 -6.92 -9.03 4.29
CA GLU A 104 -6.60 -7.97 3.34
C GLU A 104 -5.34 -8.30 2.52
N VAL A 105 -4.28 -8.81 3.15
CA VAL A 105 -3.06 -9.27 2.43
C VAL A 105 -3.43 -10.35 1.40
N SER A 106 -4.22 -11.35 1.80
CA SER A 106 -4.69 -12.40 0.89
C SER A 106 -5.47 -11.82 -0.28
N GLU A 107 -6.38 -10.88 0.00
CA GLU A 107 -7.24 -10.29 -1.03
C GLU A 107 -6.47 -9.33 -1.96
N ILE A 108 -5.41 -8.65 -1.48
CA ILE A 108 -4.46 -7.88 -2.31
C ILE A 108 -3.77 -8.80 -3.32
N ILE A 109 -3.29 -9.97 -2.87
CA ILE A 109 -2.63 -10.95 -3.74
C ILE A 109 -3.61 -11.46 -4.81
N THR A 110 -4.84 -11.81 -4.42
CA THR A 110 -5.89 -12.24 -5.35
C THR A 110 -6.21 -11.14 -6.37
N HIS A 111 -6.38 -9.89 -5.93
CA HIS A 111 -6.68 -8.76 -6.81
C HIS A 111 -5.57 -8.52 -7.83
N LEU A 112 -4.31 -8.59 -7.38
CA LEU A 112 -3.15 -8.37 -8.24
C LEU A 112 -2.85 -9.54 -9.17
N ALA A 113 -3.44 -10.72 -9.00
CA ALA A 113 -3.41 -11.77 -10.02
C ALA A 113 -4.02 -11.29 -11.35
N PHE A 114 -5.05 -10.43 -11.29
CA PHE A 114 -5.73 -9.87 -12.45
C PHE A 114 -5.09 -8.55 -12.94
N TYR A 115 -4.61 -7.71 -12.03
CA TYR A 115 -4.08 -6.38 -12.36
C TYR A 115 -2.57 -6.33 -12.60
N ALA A 116 -1.81 -7.27 -12.03
CA ALA A 116 -0.36 -7.39 -12.20
C ALA A 116 0.07 -8.72 -12.84
N GLY A 117 -0.85 -9.67 -12.98
CA GLY A 117 -0.63 -10.96 -13.64
C GLY A 117 -0.46 -12.12 -12.66
N TRP A 118 -0.91 -13.30 -13.09
CA TRP A 118 -0.92 -14.52 -12.30
C TRP A 118 0.45 -14.92 -11.73
N PRO A 119 1.57 -14.87 -12.50
CA PRO A 119 2.88 -15.22 -11.97
C PRO A 119 3.30 -14.35 -10.78
N ASN A 120 3.01 -13.04 -10.81
CA ASN A 120 3.34 -12.12 -9.72
C ASN A 120 2.57 -12.48 -8.45
N ALA A 121 1.27 -12.82 -8.57
CA ALA A 121 0.47 -13.27 -7.45
C ALA A 121 0.99 -14.62 -6.89
N MET A 122 1.39 -15.56 -7.73
CA MET A 122 1.96 -16.85 -7.28
C MET A 122 3.29 -16.68 -6.51
N SER A 123 4.15 -15.76 -6.96
CA SER A 123 5.34 -15.35 -6.20
C SER A 123 4.94 -14.79 -4.83
N ALA A 124 3.94 -13.89 -4.80
CA ALA A 124 3.45 -13.30 -3.56
C ALA A 124 2.84 -14.33 -2.59
N VAL A 125 2.09 -15.33 -3.10
CA VAL A 125 1.57 -16.44 -2.29
C VAL A 125 2.71 -17.18 -1.59
N SER A 126 3.81 -17.46 -2.29
CA SER A 126 4.95 -18.18 -1.72
C SER A 126 5.60 -17.40 -0.57
N VAL A 127 5.70 -16.08 -0.70
CA VAL A 127 6.23 -15.19 0.35
C VAL A 127 5.25 -15.09 1.52
N ALA A 128 3.97 -14.82 1.25
CA ALA A 128 2.94 -14.64 2.26
C ALA A 128 2.75 -15.91 3.10
N LYS A 129 2.79 -17.09 2.48
CA LYS A 129 2.70 -18.39 3.17
C LYS A 129 3.70 -18.50 4.31
N ALA A 130 4.99 -18.20 4.05
CA ALA A 130 6.03 -18.31 5.07
C ALA A 130 5.82 -17.34 6.24
N ILE A 131 5.33 -16.13 5.97
CA ILE A 131 5.03 -15.14 7.01
C ILE A 131 3.78 -15.52 7.81
N PHE A 132 2.74 -16.02 7.14
CA PHE A 132 1.51 -16.48 7.77
C PHE A 132 1.77 -17.67 8.70
N GLU A 133 2.56 -18.65 8.26
CA GLU A 133 3.01 -19.77 9.10
C GLU A 133 3.77 -19.28 10.34
N ALA A 134 4.71 -18.35 10.17
CA ALA A 134 5.49 -17.79 11.28
C ALA A 134 4.64 -16.98 12.28
N ARG A 135 3.50 -16.43 11.84
CA ARG A 135 2.57 -15.63 12.66
C ARG A 135 1.34 -16.41 13.13
N GLY A 136 1.26 -17.72 12.86
CA GLY A 136 0.12 -18.55 13.25
C GLY A 136 -1.19 -18.18 12.56
N VAL A 137 -1.14 -17.55 11.38
CA VAL A 137 -2.32 -17.23 10.57
C VAL A 137 -2.83 -18.52 9.96
N THR A 138 -4.09 -18.86 10.22
CA THR A 138 -4.72 -20.09 9.72
C THR A 138 -5.69 -19.80 8.58
N ALA A 139 -6.06 -20.84 7.82
CA ALA A 139 -6.99 -20.68 6.68
C ALA A 139 -8.35 -20.09 7.10
N GLU A 140 -8.79 -20.33 8.32
CA GLU A 140 -10.03 -19.79 8.89
C GLU A 140 -10.00 -18.26 9.05
N SER A 141 -8.81 -17.65 9.11
CA SER A 141 -8.64 -16.20 9.20
C SER A 141 -8.59 -15.51 7.82
N LEU A 142 -8.66 -16.27 6.74
CA LEU A 142 -8.60 -15.77 5.36
C LEU A 142 -9.99 -15.62 4.74
N PRO A 143 -10.15 -14.84 3.66
CA PRO A 143 -11.43 -14.68 3.00
C PRO A 143 -11.90 -16.01 2.40
N ALA A 144 -13.21 -16.29 2.48
CA ALA A 144 -13.78 -17.43 1.79
C ALA A 144 -13.50 -17.35 0.27
N ALA A 145 -13.37 -18.51 -0.38
CA ALA A 145 -13.22 -18.57 -1.83
C ALA A 145 -14.42 -17.92 -2.55
N SER A 146 -15.63 -18.11 -2.02
CA SER A 146 -16.89 -17.53 -2.51
C SER A 146 -17.62 -16.81 -1.37
N PRO A 147 -17.23 -15.57 -1.03
CA PRO A 147 -17.88 -14.80 0.02
C PRO A 147 -19.22 -14.22 -0.46
N THR A 148 -20.02 -13.70 0.46
CA THR A 148 -21.13 -12.81 0.08
C THR A 148 -20.55 -11.51 -0.47
N LEU A 149 -20.91 -11.18 -1.70
CA LEU A 149 -20.41 -10.00 -2.40
C LEU A 149 -21.07 -8.71 -1.87
N LEU A 150 -20.33 -7.61 -1.93
CA LEU A 150 -20.83 -6.27 -1.70
C LEU A 150 -21.90 -5.89 -2.74
N PRO A 151 -22.85 -5.01 -2.40
CA PRO A 151 -23.86 -4.54 -3.34
C PRO A 151 -23.26 -3.94 -4.61
N LEU A 152 -23.78 -4.34 -5.77
CA LEU A 152 -23.39 -3.78 -7.06
C LEU A 152 -24.15 -2.47 -7.33
N ASN A 153 -23.43 -1.43 -7.74
CA ASN A 153 -24.08 -0.27 -8.35
C ASN A 153 -24.41 -0.60 -9.82
N GLU A 154 -25.63 -1.07 -10.05
CA GLU A 154 -26.09 -1.53 -11.38
C GLU A 154 -26.01 -0.45 -12.45
N GLN A 155 -26.26 0.82 -12.09
CA GLN A 155 -26.23 1.92 -13.05
C GLN A 155 -24.80 2.20 -13.53
N VAL A 156 -23.85 2.27 -12.60
CA VAL A 156 -22.42 2.47 -12.92
C VAL A 156 -21.88 1.27 -13.68
N GLU A 157 -22.24 0.05 -13.27
CA GLU A 157 -21.80 -1.16 -13.97
C GLU A 157 -22.36 -1.21 -15.39
N LYS A 158 -23.63 -0.86 -15.59
CA LYS A 158 -24.21 -0.78 -16.94
C LYS A 158 -23.45 0.20 -17.83
N GLN A 159 -23.14 1.39 -17.34
CA GLN A 159 -22.38 2.40 -18.10
C GLN A 159 -20.98 1.91 -18.48
N ARG A 160 -20.29 1.24 -17.53
CA ARG A 160 -18.98 0.64 -17.77
C ARG A 160 -19.07 -0.48 -18.82
N ALA A 161 -20.04 -1.38 -18.67
CA ALA A 161 -20.26 -2.50 -19.58
C ALA A 161 -20.57 -2.03 -21.01
N ASP A 162 -21.47 -1.05 -21.17
CA ASP A 162 -21.82 -0.47 -22.48
C ASP A 162 -20.59 0.18 -23.15
N THR A 163 -19.73 0.84 -22.36
CA THR A 163 -18.48 1.45 -22.85
C THR A 163 -17.47 0.39 -23.32
N VAL A 164 -17.30 -0.69 -22.56
CA VAL A 164 -16.38 -1.79 -22.91
C VAL A 164 -16.91 -2.56 -24.10
N GLU A 165 -18.20 -2.85 -24.18
CA GLU A 165 -18.82 -3.51 -25.34
C GLU A 165 -18.57 -2.69 -26.62
N LYS A 166 -18.83 -1.38 -26.57
CA LYS A 166 -18.63 -0.49 -27.73
C LYS A 166 -17.18 -0.46 -28.22
N ASN A 167 -16.21 -0.38 -27.30
CA ASN A 167 -14.81 -0.13 -27.65
C ASN A 167 -13.99 -1.42 -27.82
N VAL A 168 -14.35 -2.49 -27.11
CA VAL A 168 -13.59 -3.75 -27.04
C VAL A 168 -14.36 -4.90 -27.69
N GLY A 169 -15.69 -4.89 -27.68
CA GLY A 169 -16.52 -5.95 -28.25
C GLY A 169 -16.17 -6.31 -29.71
N PRO A 170 -16.02 -5.33 -30.62
CA PRO A 170 -15.60 -5.60 -32.00
C PRO A 170 -14.18 -6.20 -32.13
N ILE A 171 -13.33 -6.04 -31.12
CA ILE A 171 -11.94 -6.50 -31.11
C ILE A 171 -11.83 -7.88 -30.45
N SER A 172 -12.47 -8.06 -29.29
CA SER A 172 -12.40 -9.29 -28.49
C SER A 172 -13.64 -9.42 -27.59
N PRO A 173 -14.68 -10.15 -28.03
CA PRO A 173 -15.83 -10.47 -27.20
C PRO A 173 -15.46 -11.27 -25.94
N GLY A 174 -14.43 -12.12 -26.05
CA GLY A 174 -13.89 -12.86 -24.90
C GLY A 174 -13.35 -11.93 -23.82
N LEU A 175 -12.65 -10.84 -24.21
CA LEU A 175 -12.15 -9.87 -23.25
C LEU A 175 -13.28 -9.08 -22.60
N VAL A 176 -14.37 -8.78 -23.31
CA VAL A 176 -15.56 -8.16 -22.71
C VAL A 176 -16.13 -9.07 -21.61
N LYS A 177 -16.34 -10.35 -21.93
CA LYS A 177 -16.83 -11.34 -20.96
C LYS A 177 -15.92 -11.45 -19.73
N PHE A 178 -14.61 -11.60 -19.94
CA PHE A 178 -13.66 -11.70 -18.84
C PHE A 178 -13.44 -10.38 -18.09
N THR A 179 -13.84 -9.24 -18.66
CA THR A 179 -13.88 -7.99 -17.91
C THR A 179 -15.11 -7.93 -17.01
N ALA A 180 -16.27 -8.41 -17.48
CA ALA A 180 -17.49 -8.43 -16.68
C ALA A 180 -17.43 -9.49 -15.57
N ASP A 181 -17.43 -10.77 -15.95
CA ASP A 181 -17.75 -11.90 -15.05
C ASP A 181 -16.76 -12.03 -13.88
N PRO A 182 -15.43 -12.23 -14.09
CA PRO A 182 -14.51 -12.42 -12.98
C PRO A 182 -14.05 -11.11 -12.33
N LEU A 183 -14.21 -9.94 -12.98
CA LEU A 183 -13.71 -8.67 -12.42
C LEU A 183 -14.83 -7.84 -11.80
N PHE A 184 -15.67 -7.22 -12.62
CA PHE A 184 -16.61 -6.19 -12.14
C PHE A 184 -17.91 -6.74 -11.56
N LEU A 185 -18.19 -8.03 -11.76
CA LEU A 185 -19.32 -8.75 -11.17
C LEU A 185 -18.91 -9.71 -10.04
N ASP A 186 -17.60 -9.85 -9.75
CA ASP A 186 -17.07 -10.68 -8.67
C ASP A 186 -15.93 -9.97 -7.92
N LEU A 187 -14.71 -9.96 -8.47
CA LEU A 187 -13.51 -9.47 -7.79
C LEU A 187 -13.68 -8.09 -7.14
N TRP A 188 -14.31 -7.14 -7.82
CA TRP A 188 -14.52 -5.78 -7.33
C TRP A 188 -15.52 -5.67 -6.18
N GLN A 189 -16.33 -6.70 -5.96
CA GLN A 189 -17.37 -6.77 -4.92
C GLN A 189 -16.96 -7.69 -3.77
N ARG A 190 -15.81 -8.35 -3.82
CA ARG A 190 -15.33 -9.17 -2.71
C ARG A 190 -15.06 -8.29 -1.47
N PRO A 191 -15.56 -8.66 -0.28
CA PRO A 191 -15.65 -7.74 0.87
C PRO A 191 -14.38 -7.64 1.73
N ALA A 192 -13.39 -8.50 1.53
CA ALA A 192 -12.18 -8.52 2.36
C ALA A 192 -11.27 -7.30 2.16
N LEU A 193 -11.44 -6.56 1.05
CA LEU A 193 -10.95 -5.19 0.90
C LEU A 193 -12.15 -4.27 0.77
N THR A 194 -12.08 -3.11 1.43
CA THR A 194 -13.04 -2.04 1.17
C THR A 194 -12.92 -1.59 -0.30
N PRO A 195 -13.98 -1.03 -0.91
CA PRO A 195 -13.88 -0.46 -2.26
C PRO A 195 -12.77 0.58 -2.39
N ARG A 196 -12.51 1.37 -1.33
CA ARG A 196 -11.41 2.34 -1.27
C ARG A 196 -10.06 1.64 -1.39
N ASP A 197 -9.80 0.66 -0.52
CA ASP A 197 -8.50 -0.01 -0.45
C ASP A 197 -8.23 -0.85 -1.70
N ARG A 198 -9.25 -1.48 -2.28
CA ARG A 198 -9.12 -2.18 -3.57
C ARG A 198 -8.73 -1.21 -4.70
N SER A 199 -9.32 -0.02 -4.73
CA SER A 199 -8.91 1.02 -5.68
C SER A 199 -7.50 1.54 -5.40
N LEU A 200 -7.11 1.72 -4.13
CA LEU A 200 -5.76 2.13 -3.73
C LEU A 200 -4.70 1.13 -4.22
N VAL A 201 -4.93 -0.17 -4.02
CA VAL A 201 -4.09 -1.27 -4.54
C VAL A 201 -3.96 -1.18 -6.05
N THR A 202 -5.09 -0.99 -6.75
CA THR A 202 -5.13 -0.93 -8.21
C THR A 202 -4.30 0.23 -8.74
N VAL A 203 -4.54 1.45 -8.25
CA VAL A 203 -3.80 2.65 -8.69
C VAL A 203 -2.31 2.51 -8.42
N SER A 204 -1.93 1.97 -7.25
CA SER A 204 -0.54 1.75 -6.86
C SER A 204 0.18 0.77 -7.81
N ALA A 205 -0.47 -0.34 -8.15
CA ALA A 205 0.07 -1.32 -9.07
C ALA A 205 0.22 -0.78 -10.51
N LEU A 206 -0.78 -0.02 -10.99
CA LEU A 206 -0.75 0.61 -12.31
C LEU A 206 0.41 1.61 -12.42
N ILE A 207 0.61 2.45 -11.39
CA ILE A 207 1.75 3.38 -11.33
C ILE A 207 3.06 2.60 -11.34
N ALA A 208 3.19 1.55 -10.53
CA ALA A 208 4.43 0.78 -10.42
C ALA A 208 4.82 0.02 -11.70
N ALA A 209 3.82 -0.33 -12.52
CA ALA A 209 3.98 -0.96 -13.82
C ALA A 209 4.08 0.04 -14.99
N GLY A 210 4.00 1.35 -14.73
CA GLY A 210 4.04 2.39 -15.76
C GLY A 210 2.81 2.43 -16.68
N GLN A 211 1.68 1.86 -16.24
CA GLN A 211 0.46 1.70 -17.04
C GLN A 211 -0.44 2.95 -17.00
N SER A 212 0.12 4.10 -17.44
CA SER A 212 -0.50 5.42 -17.31
C SER A 212 -1.89 5.55 -17.93
N ALA A 213 -2.15 4.85 -19.04
CA ALA A 213 -3.44 4.86 -19.73
C ALA A 213 -4.62 4.38 -18.86
N GLN A 214 -4.36 3.58 -17.82
CA GLN A 214 -5.39 3.04 -16.92
C GLN A 214 -5.52 3.83 -15.61
N ILE A 215 -4.54 4.67 -15.27
CA ILE A 215 -4.54 5.44 -14.01
C ILE A 215 -5.75 6.34 -13.92
N GLY A 216 -6.11 7.05 -15.01
CA GLY A 216 -7.21 8.03 -14.99
C GLY A 216 -8.56 7.43 -14.57
N TYR A 217 -8.94 6.27 -15.12
CA TYR A 217 -10.18 5.58 -14.76
C TYR A 217 -10.14 5.09 -13.31
N HIS A 218 -9.07 4.38 -12.92
CA HIS A 218 -8.98 3.77 -11.60
C HIS A 218 -8.79 4.79 -10.47
N LEU A 219 -8.13 5.92 -10.73
CA LEU A 219 -8.02 7.01 -9.76
C LEU A 219 -9.36 7.70 -9.54
N ASN A 220 -10.14 7.96 -10.59
CA ASN A 220 -11.51 8.49 -10.42
C ASN A 220 -12.36 7.55 -9.56
N ARG A 221 -12.31 6.24 -9.83
CA ARG A 221 -12.98 5.23 -9.01
C ARG A 221 -12.46 5.19 -7.57
N ALA A 222 -11.16 5.40 -7.36
CA ALA A 222 -10.58 5.48 -6.01
C ALA A 222 -11.15 6.67 -5.23
N MET A 223 -11.25 7.83 -5.88
CA MET A 223 -11.80 9.04 -5.28
C MET A 223 -13.31 8.94 -5.05
N ASP A 224 -14.05 8.31 -5.95
CA ASP A 224 -15.48 7.99 -5.74
C ASP A 224 -15.68 7.08 -4.51
N ASN A 225 -14.70 6.22 -4.22
CA ASN A 225 -14.68 5.34 -3.05
C ASN A 225 -14.08 6.01 -1.79
N GLY A 226 -13.71 7.30 -1.84
CA GLY A 226 -13.25 8.07 -0.69
C GLY A 226 -11.74 8.24 -0.54
N LEU A 227 -10.94 7.94 -1.58
CA LEU A 227 -9.53 8.35 -1.60
C LEU A 227 -9.44 9.88 -1.79
N SER A 228 -8.73 10.57 -0.91
CA SER A 228 -8.53 12.02 -0.99
C SER A 228 -7.47 12.41 -2.02
N ALA A 229 -7.45 13.70 -2.37
CA ALA A 229 -6.43 14.27 -3.26
C ALA A 229 -5.03 14.21 -2.62
N GLU A 230 -4.92 14.44 -1.31
CA GLU A 230 -3.66 14.37 -0.56
C GLU A 230 -3.10 12.94 -0.55
N GLU A 231 -3.95 11.95 -0.27
CA GLU A 231 -3.56 10.54 -0.31
C GLU A 231 -3.11 10.12 -1.72
N ALA A 232 -3.80 10.56 -2.77
CA ALA A 232 -3.40 10.30 -4.15
C ALA A 232 -2.01 10.89 -4.48
N GLY A 233 -1.71 12.08 -3.95
CA GLY A 233 -0.37 12.68 -4.04
C GLY A 233 0.69 11.85 -3.33
N GLU A 234 0.39 11.35 -2.13
CA GLU A 234 1.29 10.47 -1.37
C GLU A 234 1.54 9.13 -2.05
N VAL A 235 0.57 8.57 -2.79
CA VAL A 235 0.78 7.36 -3.60
C VAL A 235 1.83 7.62 -4.70
N VAL A 236 1.81 8.79 -5.35
CA VAL A 236 2.82 9.18 -6.34
C VAL A 236 4.19 9.36 -5.70
N ALA A 237 4.25 9.98 -4.51
CA ALA A 237 5.50 10.13 -3.75
C ALA A 237 6.07 8.77 -3.34
N GLN A 238 5.25 7.85 -2.84
CA GLN A 238 5.63 6.47 -2.50
C GLN A 238 6.20 5.75 -3.75
N ALA A 239 5.55 5.93 -4.91
CA ALA A 239 6.01 5.32 -6.15
C ALA A 239 7.41 5.76 -6.57
N ALA A 240 7.85 6.97 -6.25
CA ALA A 240 9.20 7.43 -6.59
C ALA A 240 10.27 6.52 -5.95
N PHE A 241 10.07 6.13 -4.69
CA PHE A 241 11.01 5.29 -3.94
C PHE A 241 10.85 3.80 -4.25
N TYR A 242 9.63 3.30 -4.38
CA TYR A 242 9.36 1.85 -4.52
C TYR A 242 9.21 1.37 -5.95
N ALA A 243 8.89 2.27 -6.88
CA ALA A 243 8.76 1.95 -8.31
C ALA A 243 9.67 2.78 -9.23
N GLY A 244 10.44 3.71 -8.66
CA GLY A 244 11.39 4.57 -9.36
C GLY A 244 10.78 5.89 -9.85
N TRP A 245 11.62 6.93 -9.85
CA TRP A 245 11.26 8.27 -10.32
C TRP A 245 10.57 8.32 -11.69
N PRO A 246 11.01 7.58 -12.73
CA PRO A 246 10.34 7.62 -14.03
C PRO A 246 8.86 7.24 -13.96
N ASN A 247 8.52 6.21 -13.19
CA ASN A 247 7.12 5.78 -13.02
C ASN A 247 6.28 6.85 -12.28
N ALA A 248 6.83 7.45 -11.22
CA ALA A 248 6.17 8.54 -10.51
C ALA A 248 5.95 9.76 -11.42
N PHE A 249 6.96 10.15 -12.20
CA PHE A 249 6.87 11.29 -13.13
C PHE A 249 5.99 11.02 -14.34
N THR A 250 5.84 9.77 -14.78
CA THR A 250 4.84 9.37 -15.79
C THR A 250 3.42 9.44 -15.22
N ALA A 251 3.23 9.08 -13.95
CA ALA A 251 1.92 9.12 -13.30
C ALA A 251 1.47 10.54 -12.93
N ALA A 252 2.37 11.39 -12.44
CA ALA A 252 2.09 12.74 -11.93
C ALA A 252 1.19 13.60 -12.85
N PRO A 253 1.43 13.73 -14.18
CA PRO A 253 0.55 14.53 -15.03
C PRO A 253 -0.87 13.95 -15.15
N VAL A 254 -1.02 12.62 -15.17
CA VAL A 254 -2.34 11.95 -15.22
C VAL A 254 -3.10 12.13 -13.91
N VAL A 255 -2.41 11.98 -12.78
CA VAL A 255 -2.99 12.22 -11.44
C VAL A 255 -3.42 13.68 -11.33
N GLY A 256 -2.54 14.63 -11.67
CA GLY A 256 -2.85 16.05 -11.61
C GLY A 256 -4.02 16.45 -12.49
N GLU A 257 -4.20 15.81 -13.66
CA GLU A 257 -5.35 16.05 -14.52
C GLU A 257 -6.67 15.59 -13.90
N VAL A 258 -6.69 14.41 -13.27
CA VAL A 258 -7.87 13.91 -12.55
C VAL A 258 -8.23 14.85 -11.40
N LEU A 259 -7.26 15.29 -10.61
CA LEU A 259 -7.50 16.18 -9.47
C LEU A 259 -8.10 17.53 -9.93
N ARG A 260 -7.48 18.20 -10.91
CA ARG A 260 -7.99 19.47 -11.47
C ARG A 260 -9.39 19.32 -12.10
N SER A 261 -9.63 18.21 -12.78
CA SER A 261 -10.94 17.91 -13.39
C SER A 261 -12.06 17.69 -12.36
N ARG A 262 -11.73 17.37 -11.10
CA ARG A 262 -12.72 17.17 -10.03
C ARG A 262 -12.94 18.44 -9.22
N GLU A 263 -11.90 19.24 -9.01
CA GLU A 263 -12.01 20.58 -8.40
C GLU A 263 -12.94 21.48 -9.23
N SER A 264 -12.74 21.55 -10.55
CA SER A 264 -13.55 22.39 -11.45
C SER A 264 -15.02 21.96 -11.60
N LYS A 265 -15.40 20.76 -11.13
CA LYS A 265 -16.80 20.31 -11.08
C LYS A 265 -17.51 20.67 -9.78
N THR A 266 -16.75 21.13 -8.79
CA THR A 266 -17.25 21.47 -7.45
C THR A 266 -17.51 22.98 -7.31
N GLU A 267 -16.90 23.80 -8.19
CA GLU A 267 -17.21 25.23 -8.40
C GLU A 267 -18.42 25.43 -9.32
#